data_AF-A0A7D4A6V3-F1
#
_entry.id   AF-A0A7D4A6V3-F1
#
_cell.length_a   1.000
_cell.length_b   1.000
_cell.length_c   1.000
_cell.angle_alpha   90.00
_cell.angle_beta   90.00
_cell.angle_gamma   90.00
#
_symmetry.space_group_name_H-M   'P 1'
#
loop_
_entity.id
_entity.type
_entity.pdbx_description
1 polymer ?
#
loop_
_entity_poly.entity_id
_entity_poly.type
_entity_poly.pdbx_seq_one_letter_code
_entity_poly.pdbx_strand_id
1 'polypeptide(L)'
;MTGLAVTGCGEPGGAAYVASVGALYAVMGAVGAPRVPLEGRWWVEDERSPFEVPRDEWWWHLFLRLPDDAGAIDTAVEQVRPEVPAAARVQRVTFTEGRCVQMLHRGPYADEPASLAEMDALMHAEGLEANGLHHEIYLTDPNVRDQAKARTILRQPVR
;
A
#
# COMPACT_ATOMS: atom_id res chain seq x y z
N MET A 1 -10.21 8.49 4.62
CA MET A 1 -10.42 7.04 4.77
C MET A 1 -9.81 6.59 6.09
N THR A 2 -10.44 5.61 6.76
CA THR A 2 -9.97 5.02 8.01
C THR A 2 -9.68 3.53 7.79
N GLY A 3 -8.64 3.00 8.43
CA GLY A 3 -8.28 1.61 8.28
C GLY A 3 -7.16 1.16 9.19
N LEU A 4 -6.67 -0.05 8.93
CA LEU A 4 -5.49 -0.63 9.57
C LEU A 4 -4.25 -0.24 8.79
N ALA A 5 -3.19 0.15 9.49
CA ALA A 5 -1.92 0.50 8.86
C ALA A 5 -0.73 -0.12 9.59
N VAL A 6 0.34 -0.37 8.83
CA VAL A 6 1.68 -0.64 9.36
C VAL A 6 2.68 0.17 8.55
N THR A 7 3.57 0.87 9.24
CA THR A 7 4.74 1.52 8.63
C THR A 7 5.95 0.64 8.81
N GLY A 8 6.78 0.55 7.77
CA GLY A 8 8.02 -0.20 7.81
C GLY A 8 8.99 0.22 6.73
N CYS A 9 10.13 -0.45 6.73
CA CYS A 9 11.20 -0.33 5.76
C CYS A 9 11.64 -1.74 5.37
N GLY A 10 12.13 -1.91 4.15
CA GLY A 10 12.62 -3.16 3.60
C GLY A 10 11.95 -3.55 2.29
N GLU A 11 12.55 -4.53 1.63
CA GLU A 11 12.15 -5.00 0.31
C GLU A 11 10.66 -5.42 0.28
N PRO A 12 9.89 -4.99 -0.73
CA PRO A 12 8.57 -5.56 -1.00
C PRO A 12 8.67 -7.08 -1.18
N GLY A 13 7.96 -7.84 -0.35
CA GLY A 13 8.06 -9.32 -0.31
C GLY A 13 9.12 -9.87 0.65
N GLY A 14 9.96 -9.01 1.25
CA GLY A 14 10.89 -9.39 2.30
C GLY A 14 10.21 -9.75 3.62
N ALA A 15 10.97 -10.29 4.58
CA ALA A 15 10.42 -10.82 5.83
C ALA A 15 9.61 -9.79 6.64
N ALA A 16 10.10 -8.55 6.76
CA ALA A 16 9.41 -7.48 7.47
C ALA A 16 8.08 -7.09 6.81
N TYR A 17 8.06 -7.04 5.47
CA TYR A 17 6.87 -6.76 4.67
C TYR A 17 5.85 -7.89 4.84
N VAL A 18 6.26 -9.14 4.62
CA VAL A 18 5.38 -10.33 4.72
C VAL A 18 4.75 -10.44 6.11
N ALA A 19 5.55 -10.25 7.17
CA ALA A 19 5.04 -10.27 8.54
C ALA A 19 4.00 -9.16 8.79
N SER A 20 4.19 -7.99 8.19
CA SER A 20 3.29 -6.83 8.35
C SER A 20 1.98 -7.01 7.56
N VAL A 21 2.04 -7.55 6.35
CA VAL A 21 0.85 -7.92 5.57
C VAL A 21 0.05 -9.00 6.31
N GLY A 22 0.73 -10.03 6.83
CA GLY A 22 0.10 -11.08 7.63
C GLY A 22 -0.61 -10.52 8.86
N ALA A 23 0.05 -9.62 9.60
CA ALA A 23 -0.52 -8.95 10.76
C ALA A 23 -1.76 -8.12 10.42
N LEU A 24 -1.72 -7.33 9.34
CA LEU A 24 -2.84 -6.51 8.89
C LEU A 24 -4.08 -7.37 8.60
N TYR A 25 -3.93 -8.46 7.85
CA TYR A 25 -5.05 -9.34 7.53
C TYR A 25 -5.53 -10.17 8.73
N ALA A 26 -4.65 -10.55 9.65
CA ALA A 26 -5.04 -11.24 10.87
C ALA A 26 -5.91 -10.34 11.77
N VAL A 27 -5.48 -9.08 11.98
CA VAL A 27 -6.26 -8.10 12.73
C VAL A 27 -7.58 -7.77 12.04
N MET A 28 -7.58 -7.60 10.71
CA MET A 28 -8.83 -7.41 9.94
C MET A 28 -9.83 -8.56 10.15
N GLY A 29 -9.34 -9.80 10.13
CA GLY A 29 -10.17 -10.98 10.38
C GLY A 29 -10.76 -10.99 11.78
N ALA A 30 -9.97 -10.64 12.80
CA ALA A 30 -10.43 -10.53 14.19
C ALA A 30 -11.43 -9.39 14.41
N VAL A 31 -11.34 -8.30 13.65
CA VAL A 31 -12.34 -7.22 13.62
C VAL A 31 -13.65 -7.68 12.95
N GLY A 32 -13.63 -8.78 12.19
CA GLY A 32 -14.79 -9.26 11.43
C GLY A 32 -15.07 -8.47 10.16
N ALA A 33 -14.07 -7.72 9.66
CA ALA A 33 -14.20 -6.95 8.43
C ALA A 33 -13.98 -7.83 7.18
N PRO A 34 -14.66 -7.54 6.05
CA PRO A 34 -14.43 -8.25 4.80
C PRO A 34 -13.00 -7.99 4.29
N ARG A 35 -12.42 -8.98 3.61
CA ARG A 35 -11.12 -8.80 2.94
C ARG A 35 -11.23 -7.72 1.87
N VAL A 36 -10.31 -6.77 1.92
CA VAL A 36 -10.13 -5.73 0.89
C VAL A 36 -8.74 -5.84 0.26
N PRO A 37 -8.52 -5.25 -0.93
CA PRO A 37 -7.19 -5.10 -1.51
C PRO A 37 -6.18 -4.50 -0.52
N LEU A 38 -4.94 -4.97 -0.59
CA LEU A 38 -3.83 -4.33 0.09
C LEU A 38 -3.52 -3.01 -0.62
N GLU A 39 -3.27 -1.97 0.17
CA GLU A 39 -2.82 -0.66 -0.28
C GLU A 39 -1.40 -0.42 0.22
N GLY A 40 -0.53 0.14 -0.61
CA GLY A 40 0.87 0.44 -0.29
C GLY A 40 1.25 1.84 -0.75
N ARG A 41 1.76 2.67 0.17
CA ARG A 41 2.38 3.96 -0.17
C ARG A 41 3.87 3.83 -0.01
N TRP A 42 4.62 4.25 -1.02
CA TRP A 42 6.04 3.93 -1.18
C TRP A 42 6.89 5.19 -1.25
N TRP A 43 8.06 5.16 -0.60
CA TRP A 43 9.08 6.19 -0.74
C TRP A 43 10.48 5.66 -0.43
N VAL A 44 11.47 6.47 -0.78
CA VAL A 44 12.87 6.29 -0.41
C VAL A 44 13.32 7.53 0.34
N GLU A 45 14.21 7.37 1.30
CA GLU A 45 14.86 8.49 2.00
C GLU A 45 16.25 8.74 1.37
N ASP A 46 16.26 8.90 0.05
CA ASP A 46 17.45 9.10 -0.78
C ASP A 46 17.20 10.21 -1.82
N GLU A 47 18.26 10.89 -2.24
CA GLU A 47 18.20 11.94 -3.27
C GLU A 47 18.13 11.37 -4.70
N ARG A 48 18.52 10.10 -4.87
CA ARG A 48 18.46 9.37 -6.14
C ARG A 48 17.02 9.02 -6.51
N SER A 49 16.84 8.61 -7.77
CA SER A 49 15.59 8.06 -8.22
C SER A 49 15.23 6.79 -7.41
N PRO A 50 13.97 6.56 -7.02
CA PRO A 50 13.56 5.31 -6.36
C PRO A 50 13.95 4.06 -7.15
N PHE A 51 14.06 4.15 -8.48
CA PHE A 51 14.49 3.05 -9.35
C PHE A 51 15.97 2.67 -9.19
N GLU A 52 16.77 3.51 -8.53
CA GLU A 52 18.21 3.31 -8.30
C GLU A 52 18.54 2.93 -6.85
N VAL A 53 17.56 3.06 -5.95
CA VAL A 53 17.71 2.77 -4.52
C VAL A 53 17.48 1.28 -4.27
N PRO A 54 18.38 0.59 -3.55
CA PRO A 54 18.17 -0.80 -3.15
C PRO A 54 16.82 -1.02 -2.48
N ARG A 55 16.13 -2.12 -2.86
CA ARG A 55 14.76 -2.36 -2.39
C ARG A 55 14.65 -2.54 -0.88
N ASP A 56 15.71 -2.98 -0.22
CA ASP A 56 15.79 -3.10 1.24
C ASP A 56 15.87 -1.75 1.97
N GLU A 57 16.11 -0.65 1.26
CA GLU A 57 16.06 0.72 1.78
C GLU A 57 14.71 1.41 1.53
N TRP A 58 13.75 0.71 0.91
CA TRP A 58 12.44 1.28 0.61
C TRP A 58 11.57 1.35 1.86
N TRP A 59 10.95 2.50 2.05
CA TRP A 59 9.97 2.71 3.07
C TRP A 59 8.55 2.54 2.52
N TRP A 60 7.67 2.08 3.41
CA TRP A 60 6.29 1.84 3.05
C TRP A 60 5.32 2.08 4.19
N HIS A 61 4.12 2.54 3.80
CA HIS A 61 2.91 2.46 4.60
C HIS A 61 1.98 1.46 3.95
N LEU A 62 1.79 0.31 4.60
CA LEU A 62 0.77 -0.64 4.20
C LEU A 62 -0.54 -0.28 4.86
N PHE A 63 -1.62 -0.41 4.12
CA PHE A 63 -2.94 0.00 4.56
C PHE A 63 -4.00 -0.99 4.11
N LEU A 64 -5.00 -1.19 4.96
CA LEU A 64 -6.23 -1.89 4.65
C LEU A 64 -7.41 -1.02 5.09
N ARG A 65 -8.18 -0.53 4.13
CA ARG A 65 -9.39 0.23 4.41
C ARG A 65 -10.38 -0.60 5.23
N LEU A 66 -10.96 0.01 6.26
CA LEU A 66 -12.05 -0.59 7.02
C LEU A 66 -13.39 0.10 6.69
N PRO A 67 -14.52 -0.62 6.88
CA PRO A 67 -15.83 0.01 7.00
C PRO A 67 -15.86 1.05 8.13
N ASP A 68 -16.72 2.06 8.01
CA ASP A 68 -16.82 3.14 9.00
C ASP A 68 -17.31 2.64 10.38
N ASP A 69 -18.02 1.52 10.41
CA ASP A 69 -18.56 0.84 11.58
C ASP A 69 -17.69 -0.31 12.10
N ALA A 70 -16.44 -0.41 11.62
CA ALA A 70 -15.52 -1.47 12.04
C ALA A 70 -15.31 -1.50 13.57
N GLY A 71 -15.26 -2.71 14.11
CA GLY A 71 -15.17 -2.98 15.55
C GLY A 71 -13.88 -2.50 16.24
N ALA A 72 -13.72 -2.85 17.51
CA ALA A 72 -12.61 -2.40 18.35
C ALA A 72 -11.26 -2.98 17.91
N ILE A 73 -10.51 -2.21 17.11
CA ILE A 73 -9.21 -2.60 16.56
C ILE A 73 -8.20 -2.95 17.66
N ASP A 74 -8.13 -2.19 18.74
CA ASP A 74 -7.18 -2.44 19.84
C ASP A 74 -7.43 -3.81 20.49
N THR A 75 -8.69 -4.22 20.63
CA THR A 75 -9.05 -5.55 21.13
C THR A 75 -8.63 -6.64 20.15
N ALA A 76 -8.86 -6.43 18.85
CA ALA A 76 -8.44 -7.38 17.81
C ALA A 76 -6.91 -7.54 17.76
N VAL A 77 -6.15 -6.46 17.94
CA VAL A 77 -4.69 -6.51 18.05
C VAL A 77 -4.25 -7.36 19.23
N GLU A 78 -4.82 -7.14 20.43
CA GLU A 78 -4.46 -7.92 21.63
C GLU A 78 -4.83 -9.40 21.51
N GLN A 79 -5.92 -9.73 20.81
CA GLN A 79 -6.32 -11.12 20.53
C GLN A 79 -5.35 -11.82 19.59
N VAL A 80 -4.84 -11.11 18.58
CA VAL A 80 -4.01 -11.67 17.51
C VAL A 80 -2.52 -11.72 17.89
N ARG A 81 -2.04 -10.76 18.71
CA ARG A 81 -0.62 -10.61 19.05
C ARG A 81 0.08 -11.89 19.57
N PRO A 82 -0.55 -12.75 20.41
CA PRO A 82 0.11 -13.95 20.91
C PRO A 82 0.57 -14.92 19.82
N GLU A 83 -0.19 -15.03 18.72
CA GLU A 83 0.12 -15.93 17.60
C GLU A 83 0.82 -15.18 16.45
N VAL A 84 0.54 -13.88 16.29
CA VAL A 84 1.14 -13.02 15.28
C VAL A 84 1.79 -11.81 15.95
N PRO A 85 3.04 -11.92 16.43
CA PRO A 85 3.71 -10.83 17.17
C PRO A 85 3.75 -9.49 16.43
N ALA A 86 3.82 -9.52 15.09
CA ALA A 86 3.79 -8.32 14.25
C ALA A 86 2.47 -7.54 14.34
N ALA A 87 1.39 -8.11 14.86
CA ALA A 87 0.13 -7.41 15.12
C ALA A 87 0.30 -6.22 16.09
N ALA A 88 1.31 -6.26 16.96
CA ALA A 88 1.66 -5.12 17.82
C ALA A 88 2.03 -3.84 17.05
N ARG A 89 2.35 -3.95 15.75
CA ARG A 89 2.68 -2.81 14.88
C ARG A 89 1.46 -2.26 14.13
N VAL A 90 0.32 -2.94 14.19
CA VAL A 90 -0.89 -2.53 13.48
C VAL A 90 -1.54 -1.36 14.23
N GLN A 91 -1.83 -0.30 13.50
CA GLN A 91 -2.43 0.92 14.03
C GLN A 91 -3.72 1.24 13.29
N ARG A 92 -4.69 1.84 13.99
CA ARG A 92 -5.80 2.54 13.34
C ARG A 92 -5.29 3.87 12.79
N VAL A 93 -5.40 4.07 11.48
CA VAL A 93 -5.02 5.32 10.82
C VAL A 93 -6.20 5.88 10.04
N THR A 94 -6.39 7.19 10.14
CA THR A 94 -7.29 7.96 9.28
C THR A 94 -6.46 8.97 8.51
N PHE A 95 -6.59 8.98 7.18
CA PHE A 95 -5.96 9.99 6.33
C PHE A 95 -6.88 10.38 5.17
N THR A 96 -6.69 11.58 4.65
CA THR A 96 -7.38 12.07 3.46
C THR A 96 -6.34 12.25 2.37
N GLU A 97 -6.50 11.48 1.28
CA GLU A 97 -5.55 11.49 0.18
C GLU A 97 -5.70 12.75 -0.70
N GLY A 98 -6.92 13.28 -0.80
CA GLY A 98 -7.21 14.47 -1.59
C GLY A 98 -7.37 14.18 -3.09
N ARG A 99 -7.06 15.18 -3.92
CA ARG A 99 -7.13 15.07 -5.38
C ARG A 99 -5.99 14.16 -5.86
N CYS A 100 -6.28 13.26 -6.79
CA CYS A 100 -5.30 12.32 -7.32
C CYS A 100 -5.47 12.15 -8.83
N VAL A 101 -4.38 11.80 -9.50
CA VAL A 101 -4.40 11.11 -10.80
C VAL A 101 -4.26 9.62 -10.54
N GLN A 102 -5.01 8.77 -11.24
CA GLN A 102 -4.89 7.32 -11.09
C GLN A 102 -5.06 6.58 -12.41
N MET A 103 -4.39 5.44 -12.54
CA MET A 103 -4.45 4.55 -13.70
C MET A 103 -4.54 3.10 -13.23
N LEU A 104 -5.32 2.28 -13.95
CA LEU A 104 -5.27 0.83 -13.78
C LEU A 104 -4.10 0.28 -14.60
N HIS A 105 -3.04 -0.15 -13.91
CA HIS A 105 -1.95 -0.93 -14.50
C HIS A 105 -2.38 -2.39 -14.65
N ARG A 106 -2.06 -2.98 -15.81
CA ARG A 106 -2.33 -4.39 -16.13
C ARG A 106 -1.04 -5.03 -16.60
N GLY A 107 -0.60 -6.05 -15.88
CA GLY A 107 0.64 -6.74 -16.18
C GLY A 107 1.67 -6.67 -15.04
N PRO A 108 2.91 -7.09 -15.33
CA PRO A 108 3.99 -7.15 -14.35
C PRO A 108 4.40 -5.78 -13.81
N TYR A 109 4.80 -5.73 -12.53
CA TYR A 109 5.35 -4.54 -11.88
C TYR A 109 6.53 -3.89 -12.63
N ALA A 110 7.30 -4.68 -13.39
CA ALA A 110 8.40 -4.17 -14.20
C ALA A 110 7.95 -3.21 -15.32
N ASP A 111 6.68 -3.30 -15.73
CA ASP A 111 6.09 -2.49 -16.80
C ASP A 111 5.36 -1.24 -16.24
N GLU A 112 5.26 -1.09 -14.92
CA GLU A 112 4.66 0.10 -14.28
C GLU A 112 5.28 1.44 -14.70
N PRO A 113 6.60 1.56 -14.98
CA PRO A 113 7.16 2.81 -15.47
C PRO A 113 6.47 3.38 -16.71
N ALA A 114 5.91 2.52 -17.58
CA ALA A 114 5.14 2.98 -18.75
C ALA A 114 3.79 3.61 -18.34
N SER A 115 3.07 2.99 -17.39
CA SER A 115 1.83 3.55 -16.85
C SER A 115 2.07 4.84 -16.05
N LEU A 116 3.17 4.90 -15.29
CA LEU A 116 3.56 6.10 -14.56
C LEU A 116 3.90 7.26 -15.51
N ALA A 117 4.57 6.98 -16.64
CA ALA A 117 4.85 8.00 -17.65
C ALA A 117 3.57 8.57 -18.30
N GLU A 118 2.54 7.74 -18.53
CA GLU A 118 1.24 8.22 -19.01
C GLU A 118 0.53 9.12 -17.96
N MET A 119 0.60 8.74 -16.68
CA MET A 119 0.06 9.56 -15.59
C MET A 119 0.79 10.90 -15.47
N ASP A 120 2.12 10.90 -15.57
CA ASP A 120 2.95 12.10 -15.52
C ASP A 120 2.68 13.05 -16.70
N ALA A 121 2.51 12.50 -17.91
CA ALA A 121 2.13 13.28 -19.08
C ALA A 121 0.76 13.99 -18.91
N LEU A 122 -0.22 13.30 -18.31
CA LEU A 122 -1.51 13.91 -17.96
C LEU A 122 -1.34 15.00 -16.90
N MET A 123 -0.55 14.74 -15.85
CA MET A 123 -0.28 15.72 -14.81
C MET A 123 0.33 17.00 -15.38
N HIS A 124 1.35 16.86 -16.23
CA HIS A 124 1.98 18.01 -16.90
C HIS A 124 0.99 18.75 -17.82
N ALA A 125 0.18 18.02 -18.61
CA ALA A 125 -0.81 18.64 -19.51
C ALA A 125 -1.89 19.44 -18.77
N GLU A 126 -2.29 18.99 -17.58
CA GLU A 126 -3.32 19.62 -16.74
C GLU A 126 -2.73 20.63 -15.73
N GLY A 127 -1.41 20.87 -15.74
CA GLY A 127 -0.73 21.77 -14.81
C GLY A 127 -0.80 21.32 -13.35
N LEU A 128 -0.81 20.00 -13.11
CA LEU A 128 -0.88 19.37 -11.80
C LEU A 128 0.51 19.03 -11.28
N GLU A 129 0.74 19.26 -9.98
CA GLU A 129 1.98 18.87 -9.30
C GLU A 129 1.73 17.70 -8.36
N ALA A 130 2.73 16.84 -8.17
CA ALA A 130 2.70 15.78 -7.16
C ALA A 130 2.54 16.38 -5.74
N ASN A 131 1.68 15.77 -4.93
CA ASN A 131 1.29 16.24 -3.59
C ASN A 131 1.25 15.11 -2.56
N GLY A 132 2.23 14.21 -2.59
CA GLY A 132 2.31 13.09 -1.65
C GLY A 132 3.01 11.88 -2.23
N LEU A 133 2.96 10.80 -1.46
CA LEU A 133 3.58 9.51 -1.79
C LEU A 133 2.84 8.83 -2.94
N HIS A 134 3.61 8.14 -3.80
CA HIS A 134 3.06 7.19 -4.76
C HIS A 134 2.27 6.10 -4.02
N HIS A 135 1.09 5.77 -4.53
CA HIS A 135 0.15 4.89 -3.89
C HIS A 135 -0.32 3.78 -4.85
N GLU A 136 -0.19 2.54 -4.40
CA GLU A 136 -0.57 1.34 -5.13
C GLU A 136 -1.71 0.60 -4.42
N ILE A 137 -2.70 0.13 -5.19
CA ILE A 137 -3.80 -0.69 -4.70
C ILE A 137 -3.81 -2.02 -5.45
N TYR A 138 -3.49 -3.11 -4.75
CA TYR A 138 -3.30 -4.44 -5.32
C TYR A 138 -4.63 -5.18 -5.49
N LEU A 139 -5.27 -5.04 -6.65
CA LEU A 139 -6.56 -5.70 -6.95
C LEU A 139 -6.42 -7.21 -7.17
N THR A 140 -5.20 -7.66 -7.42
CA THR A 140 -4.80 -9.06 -7.44
C THR A 140 -3.70 -9.28 -6.41
N ASP A 141 -3.54 -10.51 -5.94
CA ASP A 141 -2.40 -10.87 -5.10
C ASP A 141 -1.09 -10.48 -5.81
N PRO A 142 -0.23 -9.66 -5.18
CA PRO A 142 1.04 -9.25 -5.78
C PRO A 142 1.96 -10.43 -6.11
N ASN A 143 1.78 -11.56 -5.43
CA ASN A 143 2.54 -12.79 -5.66
C ASN A 143 1.84 -13.73 -6.65
N VAL A 144 0.88 -13.25 -7.45
CA VAL A 144 0.23 -14.06 -8.47
C VAL A 144 1.27 -14.63 -9.44
N ARG A 145 1.21 -15.93 -9.71
CA ARG A 145 2.18 -16.63 -10.58
C ARG A 145 2.20 -16.07 -12.00
N ASP A 146 1.03 -15.70 -12.50
CA ASP A 146 0.84 -15.14 -13.85
C ASP A 146 0.76 -13.62 -13.75
N GLN A 147 1.93 -12.98 -13.78
CA GLN A 147 2.05 -11.52 -13.67
C GLN A 147 1.33 -10.78 -14.82
N ALA A 148 1.07 -11.43 -15.96
CA ALA A 148 0.27 -10.84 -17.04
C ALA A 148 -1.21 -10.63 -16.63
N LYS A 149 -1.68 -11.27 -15.56
CA LYS A 149 -3.02 -11.08 -14.98
C LYS A 149 -3.04 -10.14 -13.79
N ALA A 150 -1.88 -9.64 -13.36
CA ALA A 150 -1.81 -8.71 -12.26
C ALA A 150 -2.54 -7.41 -12.61
N ARG A 151 -3.27 -6.87 -11.63
CA ARG A 151 -4.03 -5.63 -11.74
C ARG A 151 -3.73 -4.78 -10.51
N THR A 152 -3.13 -3.63 -10.74
CA THR A 152 -2.77 -2.67 -9.69
C THR A 152 -3.33 -1.31 -10.08
N ILE A 153 -4.02 -0.62 -9.17
CA ILE A 153 -4.30 0.80 -9.39
C ILE A 153 -3.07 1.56 -8.93
N LEU A 154 -2.46 2.30 -9.85
CA LEU A 154 -1.43 3.29 -9.55
C LEU A 154 -2.14 4.63 -9.29
N ARG A 155 -1.77 5.30 -8.22
CA ARG A 155 -2.38 6.57 -7.83
C ARG A 155 -1.30 7.53 -7.35
N GLN A 156 -1.35 8.75 -7.90
CA GLN A 156 -0.48 9.85 -7.52
C GLN A 156 -1.33 10.99 -6.95
N PRO A 157 -1.16 11.34 -5.66
CA PRO A 157 -1.75 12.54 -5.09
C PRO A 157 -1.23 13.80 -5.82
N VAL A 158 -2.12 14.76 -6.08
CA VAL A 158 -1.82 15.99 -6.82
C VAL A 158 -2.46 17.23 -6.17
N ARG A 159 -1.95 18.41 -6.54
CA ARG A 159 -2.53 19.73 -6.21
C ARG A 159 -2.68 20.59 -7.46
#